data_AF-F8MM89-F1
#
_entry.id   AF-F8MM89-F1
#
_cell.length_a   1.000
_cell.length_b   1.000
_cell.length_c   1.000
_cell.angle_alpha   90.00
_cell.angle_beta   90.00
_cell.angle_gamma   90.00
#
_symmetry.space_group_name_H-M   'P 1'
#
loop_
_entity.id
_entity.type
_entity.pdbx_description
1 polymer ?
#
loop_
_entity_poly.entity_id
_entity_poly.type
_entity_poly.pdbx_seq_one_letter_code
_entity_poly.pdbx_strand_id
1 'polypeptide(L)'
;MPAASIFQFITRFFQVSDNPDLTEEWLSFFGEEAKVVMGEKVAEGKDELRVLRKGMWEKVKTRKHTVQKGDGVLNLEFMIYGTVLYTLRETGKEEKMDWA
;
A
#
# COMPACT_ATOMS: atom_id res chain seq x y z
N MET A 1 10.33 -20.33 -3.42
CA MET A 1 10.27 -19.55 -2.15
C MET A 1 9.45 -20.37 -1.19
N PRO A 2 9.90 -20.67 0.05
CA PRO A 2 8.98 -21.19 1.07
C PRO A 2 7.83 -20.17 1.18
N ALA A 3 6.59 -20.66 1.28
CA ALA A 3 5.43 -19.78 1.34
C ALA A 3 5.58 -18.86 2.56
N ALA A 4 5.91 -17.59 2.33
CA ALA A 4 5.93 -16.59 3.37
C ALA A 4 4.54 -16.60 4.02
N SER A 5 4.49 -16.55 5.36
CA SER A 5 3.19 -16.47 6.02
C SER A 5 2.48 -15.19 5.56
N ILE A 6 1.15 -15.19 5.59
CA ILE A 6 0.37 -13.99 5.23
C ILE A 6 0.82 -12.76 6.02
N PHE A 7 1.23 -12.94 7.28
CA PHE A 7 1.79 -11.86 8.12
C PHE A 7 3.12 -11.32 7.58
N GLN A 8 4.01 -12.18 7.09
CA GLN A 8 5.26 -11.76 6.45
C GLN A 8 4.97 -11.01 5.14
N PHE A 9 4.02 -11.49 4.34
CA PHE A 9 3.58 -10.82 3.12
C PHE A 9 3.05 -9.41 3.42
N ILE A 10 2.09 -9.29 4.35
CA ILE A 10 1.49 -8.00 4.73
C ILE A 10 2.55 -7.04 5.28
N THR A 11 3.44 -7.54 6.15
CA THR A 11 4.51 -6.74 6.74
C THR A 11 5.45 -6.21 5.66
N ARG A 12 5.89 -7.07 4.74
CA ARG A 12 6.78 -6.66 3.65
C ARG A 12 6.08 -5.69 2.70
N PHE A 13 4.81 -5.95 2.37
CA PHE A 13 4.02 -5.09 1.51
C PHE A 13 3.97 -3.66 2.05
N PHE A 14 3.70 -3.46 3.35
CA PHE A 14 3.66 -2.11 3.92
C PHE A 14 5.04 -1.47 4.07
N GLN A 15 6.09 -2.23 4.39
CA GLN A 15 7.47 -1.72 4.39
C GLN A 15 7.88 -1.17 3.02
N VAL A 16 7.55 -1.90 1.96
CA VAL A 16 7.79 -1.48 0.58
C VAL A 16 6.85 -0.33 0.19
N SER A 17 5.60 -0.40 0.62
CA SER A 17 4.63 0.67 0.39
C SER A 17 5.09 1.98 1.03
N ASP A 18 5.77 1.96 2.17
CA ASP A 18 6.29 3.16 2.84
C ASP A 18 7.55 3.77 2.21
N ASN A 19 8.06 3.18 1.13
CA ASN A 19 9.23 3.69 0.43
C ASN A 19 8.91 4.04 -1.05
N PRO A 20 9.10 5.30 -1.49
CA PRO A 20 8.88 5.69 -2.89
C PRO A 20 9.86 5.03 -3.87
N ASP A 21 11.08 4.71 -3.42
CA ASP A 21 12.16 4.20 -4.27
C ASP A 21 11.97 2.72 -4.63
N LEU A 22 11.09 2.01 -3.91
CA LEU A 22 10.81 0.59 -4.11
C LEU A 22 9.60 0.35 -5.01
N THR A 23 9.38 1.19 -6.03
CA THR A 23 8.22 1.09 -6.93
C THR A 23 8.14 -0.25 -7.66
N GLU A 24 9.24 -0.76 -8.19
CA GLU A 24 9.23 -2.05 -8.92
C GLU A 24 9.00 -3.24 -7.98
N GLU A 25 9.52 -3.20 -6.76
CA GLU A 25 9.20 -4.20 -5.75
C GLU A 25 7.72 -4.09 -5.32
N TRP A 26 7.20 -2.88 -5.18
CA TRP A 26 5.78 -2.65 -4.87
C TRP A 26 4.87 -3.27 -5.93
N LEU A 27 5.22 -3.12 -7.22
CA LEU A 27 4.50 -3.74 -8.33
C LEU A 27 4.58 -5.27 -8.34
N SER A 28 5.60 -5.86 -7.70
CA SER A 28 5.76 -7.32 -7.63
C SER A 28 4.76 -8.02 -6.69
N PHE A 29 4.12 -7.26 -5.79
CA PHE A 29 3.03 -7.79 -4.94
C PHE A 29 1.71 -7.98 -5.69
N PHE A 30 1.61 -7.49 -6.92
CA PHE A 30 0.38 -7.51 -7.71
C PHE A 30 0.49 -8.49 -8.88
N GLY A 31 -0.59 -9.22 -9.14
CA GLY A 31 -0.76 -10.00 -10.37
C GLY A 31 -0.80 -9.10 -11.62
N GLU A 32 -0.66 -9.70 -12.80
CA GLU A 32 -0.60 -8.95 -14.07
C GLU A 32 -1.88 -8.14 -14.35
N GLU A 33 -3.04 -8.69 -13.98
CA GLU A 33 -4.36 -8.08 -14.15
C GLU A 33 -4.91 -7.52 -12.81
N ALA A 34 -4.04 -7.22 -11.85
CA ALA A 34 -4.48 -6.74 -10.56
C ALA A 34 -5.21 -5.38 -10.68
N LYS A 35 -6.30 -5.25 -9.92
CA LYS A 35 -7.08 -4.03 -9.80
C LYS A 35 -6.88 -3.43 -8.42
N VAL A 36 -6.51 -2.15 -8.37
CA VAL A 36 -6.43 -1.38 -7.13
C VAL A 36 -7.43 -0.23 -7.19
N VAL A 37 -8.22 -0.10 -6.14
CA VAL A 37 -9.20 0.98 -5.95
C VAL A 37 -8.79 1.78 -4.72
N MET A 38 -8.66 3.10 -4.87
CA MET A 38 -8.29 4.04 -3.81
C MET A 38 -9.17 5.29 -3.90
N GLY A 39 -10.24 5.32 -3.10
CA GLY A 39 -11.29 6.35 -3.23
C GLY A 39 -11.91 6.29 -4.62
N GLU A 40 -11.88 7.39 -5.36
CA GLU A 40 -12.37 7.47 -6.74
C GLU A 40 -11.35 6.99 -7.80
N LYS A 41 -10.09 6.76 -7.40
CA LYS A 41 -9.04 6.31 -8.31
C LYS A 41 -9.10 4.80 -8.48
N VAL A 42 -9.10 4.35 -9.73
CA VAL A 42 -9.02 2.94 -10.11
C VAL A 42 -7.80 2.78 -11.02
N ALA A 43 -7.04 1.71 -10.81
CA ALA A 43 -5.92 1.31 -11.67
C ALA A 43 -5.98 -0.20 -11.92
N GLU A 44 -5.87 -0.59 -13.18
CA GLU A 44 -5.91 -1.98 -13.63
C GLU A 44 -4.62 -2.33 -14.39
N GLY A 45 -3.95 -3.38 -13.93
CA GLY A 45 -2.69 -3.84 -14.48
C GLY A 45 -1.47 -3.00 -14.10
N LYS A 46 -0.28 -3.55 -14.37
CA LYS A 46 0.98 -3.00 -13.82
C LYS A 46 1.32 -1.58 -14.29
N ASP A 47 0.94 -1.21 -15.50
CA ASP A 47 1.26 0.12 -16.03
C ASP A 47 0.42 1.22 -15.36
N GLU A 48 -0.88 1.00 -15.19
CA GLU A 48 -1.74 1.93 -14.45
C GLU A 48 -1.36 1.96 -12.97
N LEU A 49 -1.01 0.82 -12.37
CA LEU A 49 -0.52 0.76 -11.00
C LEU A 49 0.77 1.55 -10.82
N ARG A 50 1.67 1.56 -11.80
CA ARG A 50 2.90 2.37 -11.77
C ARG A 50 2.57 3.87 -11.80
N VAL A 51 1.60 4.30 -12.60
CA VAL A 51 1.13 5.69 -12.64
C VAL A 51 0.46 6.08 -11.33
N LEU A 52 -0.45 5.23 -10.83
CA LEU A 52 -1.11 5.42 -9.54
C LEU A 52 -0.07 5.57 -8.42
N ARG A 53 0.93 4.68 -8.38
CA ARG A 53 2.01 4.70 -7.38
C ARG A 53 2.78 6.00 -7.40
N LYS A 54 3.16 6.52 -8.57
CA LYS A 54 3.82 7.83 -8.71
C LYS A 54 2.93 8.93 -8.14
N GLY A 55 1.64 8.93 -8.50
CA GLY A 55 0.65 9.89 -8.01
C GLY A 55 0.47 9.88 -6.48
N MET A 56 0.60 8.72 -5.82
CA MET A 56 0.54 8.63 -4.34
C MET A 56 1.66 9.42 -3.66
N TRP A 57 2.81 9.61 -4.32
CA TRP A 57 4.00 10.22 -3.73
C TRP A 57 4.23 11.68 -4.13
N GLU A 58 3.42 12.24 -5.03
CA GLU A 58 3.54 13.62 -5.50
C GLU A 58 3.47 14.63 -4.35
N LYS A 59 2.49 14.48 -3.45
CA LYS A 59 2.27 15.37 -2.31
C LYS A 59 2.85 14.84 -0.99
N VAL A 60 3.25 13.57 -0.96
CA VAL A 60 3.70 12.86 0.24
C VAL A 60 5.22 12.83 0.31
N LYS A 61 5.78 13.34 1.40
CA LYS A 61 7.22 13.31 1.70
C LYS A 61 7.61 11.99 2.36
N THR A 62 6.87 11.60 3.37
CA THR A 62 7.04 10.33 4.10
C THR A 62 5.68 9.70 4.35
N ARG A 63 5.67 8.38 4.44
CA ARG A 63 4.49 7.58 4.75
C ARG A 63 4.89 6.48 5.71
N LYS A 64 4.05 6.20 6.71
CA LYS A 64 4.25 5.09 7.63
C LYS A 64 2.92 4.42 7.95
N HIS A 65 2.73 3.19 7.49
CA HIS A 65 1.58 2.37 7.86
C HIS A 65 1.81 1.67 9.20
N THR A 66 0.76 1.53 9.99
CA THR A 66 0.72 0.70 11.20
C THR A 66 -0.51 -0.18 11.15
N VAL A 67 -0.30 -1.49 10.97
CA VAL A 67 -1.35 -2.51 10.99
C VAL A 67 -1.77 -2.79 12.43
N GLN A 68 -3.08 -2.75 12.71
CA GLN A 68 -3.64 -3.00 14.03
C GLN A 68 -4.32 -4.37 14.13
N LYS A 69 -5.11 -4.74 13.11
CA LYS A 69 -5.78 -6.05 13.03
C LYS A 69 -6.00 -6.45 11.57
N GLY A 70 -6.16 -7.75 11.33
CA GLY A 70 -6.53 -8.30 10.04
C GLY A 70 -7.56 -9.41 10.23
N ASP A 71 -8.66 -9.32 9.48
CA ASP A 71 -9.75 -10.29 9.49
C ASP A 71 -9.75 -11.02 8.13
N GLY A 72 -9.64 -12.35 8.15
CA GLY A 72 -9.57 -13.18 6.96
C GLY A 72 -10.81 -14.04 6.76
N VAL A 73 -11.19 -14.31 5.51
CA VAL A 73 -12.23 -15.29 5.14
C VAL A 73 -11.57 -16.51 4.50
N LEU A 74 -12.25 -17.67 4.53
CA LEU A 74 -11.79 -18.97 3.97
C LEU A 74 -11.27 -18.94 2.51
N ASN A 75 -11.43 -17.83 1.78
CA ASN A 75 -11.05 -17.64 0.38
C ASN A 75 -9.79 -16.76 0.18
N LEU A 76 -8.88 -16.65 1.16
CA LEU A 76 -7.65 -15.83 1.08
C LEU A 76 -7.90 -14.32 0.90
N GLU A 77 -9.10 -13.86 1.24
CA GLU A 77 -9.43 -12.44 1.32
C GLU A 77 -9.14 -11.93 2.73
N PHE A 78 -8.47 -10.78 2.82
CA PHE A 78 -8.10 -10.15 4.07
C PHE A 78 -8.52 -8.69 4.06
N MET A 79 -9.24 -8.30 5.11
CA MET A 79 -9.48 -6.90 5.44
C MET A 79 -8.49 -6.50 6.52
N ILE A 80 -7.74 -5.42 6.29
CA ILE A 80 -6.68 -4.96 7.19
C ILE A 80 -7.05 -3.60 7.72
N TYR A 81 -7.01 -3.46 9.04
CA TYR A 81 -7.27 -2.20 9.72
C TYR A 81 -5.97 -1.63 10.24
N GLY A 82 -5.82 -0.32 10.09
CA GLY A 82 -4.62 0.34 10.58
C GLY A 82 -4.71 1.86 10.56
N THR A 83 -3.55 2.46 10.79
CA THR A 83 -3.34 3.89 10.62
C THR A 83 -2.26 4.14 9.60
N VAL A 84 -2.29 5.30 8.96
CA VAL A 84 -1.21 5.80 8.12
C VAL A 84 -0.85 7.19 8.60
N LEU A 85 0.44 7.43 8.79
CA LEU A 85 1.00 8.74 9.09
C LEU A 85 1.68 9.27 7.83
N TYR A 86 1.22 10.42 7.35
CA TYR A 86 1.82 11.14 6.23
C TYR A 86 2.57 12.35 6.76
N THR A 87 3.70 12.68 6.12
CA THR A 87 4.24 14.04 6.14
C THR A 87 4.08 14.64 4.74
N LEU A 88 3.45 15.80 4.61
CA LEU A 88 3.23 16.45 3.33
C LEU A 88 4.47 17.23 2.87
N ARG A 89 4.78 17.21 1.56
CA ARG A 89 5.96 17.89 1.00
C ARG A 89 5.88 19.40 1.15
N GLU A 90 4.72 19.99 0.83
CA GLU A 90 4.55 21.44 0.75
C GLU A 90 4.58 22.11 2.12
N THR A 91 3.89 21.52 3.10
CA THR A 91 3.68 22.13 4.41
C THR A 91 4.58 21.55 5.50
N GLY A 92 5.15 20.36 5.29
CA GLY A 92 5.81 19.59 6.35
C GLY A 92 4.85 19.09 7.43
N LYS A 93 3.54 19.32 7.29
CA LYS A 93 2.52 18.92 8.26
C LYS A 93 2.43 17.39 8.30
N GLU A 94 2.26 16.87 9.52
CA GLU A 94 1.93 15.47 9.75
C GLU A 94 0.41 15.28 9.80
N GLU A 95 -0.09 14.28 9.08
CA GLU A 95 -1.50 13.91 9.06
C GLU A 95 -1.64 12.41 9.30
N LYS A 96 -2.37 12.06 10.35
CA LYS A 96 -2.67 10.67 10.71
C LYS A 96 -4.11 10.34 10.34
N MET A 97 -4.31 9.24 9.64
CA MET A 97 -5.62 8.77 9.23
C MET A 97 -5.79 7.29 9.55
N ASP A 98 -7.01 6.91 9.94
CA ASP A 98 -7.42 5.51 10.02
C ASP A 98 -7.80 4.98 8.64
N TRP A 99 -7.58 3.69 8.40
CA TRP A 99 -7.99 3.01 7.17
C TRP A 99 -8.45 1.58 7.48
N ALA A 100 -9.41 1.12 6.68
CA ALA A 100 -10.01 -0.21 6.70
C ALA A 100 -10.55 -0.53 5.31
#